data_AF-C4JB33-F1
#
_entry.id   AF-C4JB33-F1
#
_cell.length_a   1.000
_cell.length_b   1.000
_cell.length_c   1.000
_cell.angle_alpha   90.00
_cell.angle_beta   90.00
_cell.angle_gamma   90.00
#
_symmetry.space_group_name_H-M   'P 1'
#
loop_
_entity.id
_entity.type
_entity.pdbx_description
1 polymer ?
#
loop_
_entity_poly.entity_id
_entity_poly.type
_entity_poly.pdbx_seq_one_letter_code
_entity_poly.pdbx_strand_id
1 'polypeptide(L)'
;MLFVICAGGWLGFRNGWVGYKVPEGYFPNGISGVLSGSATLFFAFIGFDTVASTAEEVKNPRRDLPLGMGLTLSLCCFLYMMVSAVVVGLVPYHAMDPDTPISSVFARYGMQWAEYVVSSGAVLALVASLIGGILPQVYV
;
A
#
# COMPACT_ATOMS: atom_id res chain seq x y z
N MET A 1 -0.75 -5.16 -5.43
CA MET A 1 0.61 -4.78 -4.93
C MET A 1 1.71 -5.35 -5.83
N LEU A 2 1.84 -6.67 -6.00
CA LEU A 2 2.89 -7.29 -6.82
C LEU A 2 2.97 -6.74 -8.26
N PHE A 3 1.82 -6.59 -8.94
CA PHE A 3 1.77 -5.98 -10.28
C PHE A 3 2.42 -4.58 -10.31
N VAL A 4 2.15 -3.75 -9.31
CA VAL A 4 2.70 -2.39 -9.20
C VAL A 4 4.22 -2.45 -8.99
N ILE A 5 4.70 -3.37 -8.16
CA ILE A 5 6.14 -3.55 -7.91
C ILE A 5 6.85 -4.00 -9.19
N CYS A 6 6.31 -5.01 -9.90
CA CYS A 6 6.92 -5.53 -11.12
C CYS A 6 6.85 -4.54 -12.28
N ALA A 7 5.65 -4.00 -12.58
CA ALA A 7 5.45 -3.06 -13.69
C ALA A 7 6.15 -1.73 -13.43
N GLY A 8 6.06 -1.22 -12.20
CA GLY A 8 6.72 0.01 -11.80
C GLY A 8 8.24 -0.14 -11.70
N GLY A 9 8.75 -1.28 -11.19
CA GLY A 9 10.18 -1.59 -11.18
C GLY A 9 10.76 -1.70 -12.59
N TRP A 10 10.01 -2.32 -13.52
CA TRP A 10 10.38 -2.39 -14.94
C TRP A 10 10.45 -1.00 -15.60
N LEU A 11 9.45 -0.16 -15.35
CA LEU A 11 9.45 1.25 -15.79
C LEU A 11 10.62 2.04 -15.19
N GLY A 12 10.89 1.86 -13.90
CA GLY A 12 11.96 2.55 -13.17
C GLY A 12 13.33 2.22 -13.75
N PHE A 13 13.56 0.94 -14.07
CA PHE A 13 14.79 0.48 -14.73
C PHE A 13 14.96 1.06 -16.15
N ARG A 14 13.88 1.19 -16.92
CA ARG A 14 13.92 1.84 -18.26
C ARG A 14 14.19 3.34 -18.19
N ASN A 15 13.61 4.01 -17.20
CA ASN A 15 13.63 5.48 -17.12
C ASN A 15 14.77 6.02 -16.26
N GLY A 16 15.56 5.14 -15.63
CA GLY A 16 16.70 5.53 -14.81
C GLY A 16 16.31 6.24 -13.51
N TRP A 17 15.13 5.93 -12.95
CA TRP A 17 14.66 6.42 -11.65
C TRP A 17 14.65 7.95 -11.51
N VAL A 18 13.92 8.62 -12.39
CA VAL A 18 13.87 10.09 -12.49
C VAL A 18 13.38 10.76 -11.19
N GLY A 19 12.52 10.09 -10.43
CA GLY A 19 11.96 10.61 -9.17
C GLY A 19 13.00 10.78 -8.04
N TYR A 20 14.11 10.02 -8.07
CA TYR A 20 15.20 10.20 -7.10
C TYR A 20 16.14 11.37 -7.41
N LYS A 21 16.03 11.98 -8.60
CA LYS A 21 16.79 13.19 -8.96
C LYS A 21 16.09 14.46 -8.45
N VAL A 22 15.85 14.53 -7.15
CA VAL A 22 15.25 15.71 -6.51
C VAL A 22 16.34 16.72 -6.09
N PRO A 23 16.27 17.99 -6.53
CA PRO A 23 17.26 19.01 -6.17
C PRO A 23 17.29 19.36 -4.67
N GLU A 24 16.17 19.16 -3.97
CA GLU A 24 15.96 19.58 -2.57
C GLU A 24 16.29 18.49 -1.53
N GLY A 25 16.82 17.33 -1.97
CA GLY A 25 17.15 16.20 -1.09
C GLY A 25 15.96 15.29 -0.76
N TYR A 26 16.22 14.23 0.03
CA TYR A 26 15.24 13.17 0.34
C TYR A 26 14.26 13.54 1.47
N PHE A 27 14.55 14.60 2.24
CA PHE A 27 13.76 15.02 3.40
C PHE A 27 13.27 16.47 3.26
N PRO A 28 12.46 16.80 2.23
CA PRO A 28 12.00 18.17 2.00
C PRO A 28 11.16 18.72 3.17
N ASN A 29 10.44 17.85 3.88
CA ASN A 29 9.61 18.19 5.04
C ASN A 29 10.28 17.87 6.39
N GLY A 30 11.56 17.51 6.39
CA GLY A 30 12.31 17.11 7.58
C GLY A 30 11.66 15.96 8.38
N ILE A 31 12.04 15.84 9.65
CA ILE A 31 11.51 14.82 10.59
C ILE A 31 10.01 15.02 10.85
N SER A 32 9.54 16.27 10.84
CA SER A 32 8.13 16.61 11.04
C SER A 32 7.23 15.95 9.98
N GLY A 33 7.61 16.01 8.71
CA GLY A 33 6.89 15.34 7.62
C GLY A 33 6.89 13.82 7.75
N VAL A 34 8.00 13.23 8.20
CA VAL A 34 8.08 11.78 8.44
C VAL A 34 7.12 11.35 9.54
N LEU A 35 7.07 12.10 10.65
CA LEU A 35 6.18 11.79 11.77
C LEU A 35 4.70 11.91 11.35
N SER A 36 4.36 12.99 10.64
CA SER A 36 2.99 13.20 10.15
C SER A 36 2.56 12.11 9.15
N GLY A 37 3.42 11.76 8.19
CA GLY A 37 3.14 10.68 7.24
C GLY A 37 3.01 9.31 7.92
N SER A 38 3.84 9.03 8.93
CA SER A 38 3.74 7.81 9.73
C SER A 38 2.42 7.71 10.49
N ALA A 39 1.90 8.84 11.00
CA ALA A 39 0.61 8.88 11.68
C ALA A 39 -0.55 8.53 10.72
N THR A 40 -0.52 9.03 9.48
CA THR A 40 -1.50 8.68 8.44
C THR A 40 -1.41 7.20 8.06
N LEU A 41 -0.19 6.67 7.92
CA LEU A 41 0.02 5.25 7.62
C LEU A 41 -0.47 4.33 8.74
N PHE A 42 -0.50 4.81 9.98
CA PHE A 42 -1.01 4.03 11.11
C PHE A 42 -2.48 3.62 10.91
N PHE A 43 -3.29 4.46 10.26
CA PHE A 43 -4.68 4.13 9.91
C PHE A 43 -4.78 2.94 8.94
N ALA A 44 -3.78 2.74 8.08
CA ALA A 44 -3.77 1.62 7.13
C ALA A 44 -3.53 0.25 7.79
N PHE A 45 -3.13 0.24 9.08
CA PHE A 45 -2.94 -0.98 9.87
C PHE A 45 -4.12 -1.30 10.81
N ILE A 46 -5.18 -0.48 10.78
CA ILE A 46 -6.41 -0.78 11.51
C ILE A 46 -7.13 -1.95 10.84
N GLY A 47 -7.63 -2.90 11.62
CA GLY A 47 -8.35 -4.08 11.13
C GLY A 47 -7.77 -5.42 11.58
N PHE A 48 -6.70 -5.42 12.38
CA PHE A 48 -6.14 -6.65 12.97
C PHE A 48 -7.16 -7.41 13.83
N ASP A 49 -8.10 -6.68 14.41
CA ASP A 49 -9.21 -7.15 15.24
C ASP A 49 -10.15 -8.10 14.47
N THR A 50 -10.32 -7.91 13.17
CA THR A 50 -11.12 -8.84 12.33
C THR A 50 -10.49 -10.23 12.19
N VAL A 51 -9.15 -10.31 12.26
CA VAL A 51 -8.40 -11.59 12.26
C VAL A 51 -8.57 -12.30 13.61
N ALA A 52 -8.73 -11.54 14.69
CA ALA A 52 -9.02 -12.13 16.00
C ALA A 52 -10.43 -12.76 16.05
N SER A 53 -11.40 -12.23 15.30
CA SER A 53 -12.75 -12.82 15.22
C SER A 53 -12.78 -14.20 14.54
N THR A 54 -11.81 -14.50 13.67
CA THR A 54 -11.68 -15.82 13.03
C THR A 54 -10.87 -16.82 13.87
N ALA A 55 -10.52 -16.48 15.12
CA ALA A 55 -9.81 -17.34 16.05
C ALA A 55 -10.50 -18.69 16.31
N GLU A 56 -11.84 -18.73 16.24
CA GLU A 56 -12.63 -19.95 16.48
C GLU A 56 -12.46 -21.00 15.39
N GLU A 57 -12.04 -20.60 14.18
CA GLU A 57 -11.76 -21.50 13.05
C GLU A 57 -10.31 -22.01 13.04
N VAL A 58 -9.47 -21.51 13.95
CA VAL A 58 -8.04 -21.84 14.03
C VAL A 58 -7.82 -23.00 15.00
N LYS A 59 -7.13 -24.04 14.54
CA LYS A 59 -6.88 -25.27 15.32
C LYS A 59 -6.05 -25.04 16.59
N ASN A 60 -5.08 -24.12 16.56
CA ASN A 60 -4.24 -23.73 17.70
C ASN A 60 -4.14 -22.19 17.83
N PRO A 61 -5.18 -21.52 18.34
CA PRO A 61 -5.26 -20.06 18.34
C PRO A 61 -4.12 -19.40 19.14
N ARG A 62 -3.68 -20.01 20.24
CA ARG A 62 -2.60 -19.47 21.11
C ARG A 62 -1.27 -19.25 20.38
N ARG A 63 -0.97 -20.06 19.36
CA ARG A 63 0.31 -19.95 18.61
C ARG A 63 0.09 -19.39 17.21
N ASP A 64 -0.95 -19.83 16.53
CA ASP A 64 -1.11 -19.55 15.11
C ASP A 64 -1.66 -18.15 14.84
N LEU A 65 -2.49 -17.60 15.74
CA LEU A 65 -2.96 -16.21 15.63
C LEU A 65 -1.82 -15.19 15.76
N PRO A 66 -1.00 -15.19 16.84
CA PRO A 66 0.07 -14.19 16.96
C PRO A 66 1.12 -14.32 15.86
N LEU A 67 1.44 -15.55 15.42
CA LEU A 67 2.38 -15.78 14.33
C LEU A 67 1.81 -15.33 12.98
N GLY A 68 0.54 -15.62 12.71
CA GLY A 68 -0.16 -15.21 11.49
C GLY A 68 -0.29 -13.69 11.38
N MET A 69 -0.73 -13.02 12.45
CA MET A 69 -0.84 -11.56 12.49
C MET A 69 0.54 -10.90 12.34
N GLY A 70 1.57 -11.39 13.04
CA GLY A 70 2.93 -10.85 12.91
C GLY A 70 3.52 -11.03 11.50
N LEU A 71 3.38 -12.21 10.91
CA LEU A 71 3.89 -12.50 9.56
C LEU A 71 3.17 -11.69 8.49
N THR A 72 1.84 -11.61 8.56
CA THR A 72 1.05 -10.84 7.58
C THR A 72 1.35 -9.35 7.68
N LEU A 73 1.44 -8.80 8.90
CA LEU A 73 1.82 -7.40 9.12
C LEU A 73 3.21 -7.10 8.55
N SER A 74 4.19 -7.96 8.84
CA SER A 74 5.57 -7.80 8.36
C SER A 74 5.64 -7.86 6.83
N LEU A 75 4.93 -8.82 6.22
CA LEU A 75 4.86 -8.96 4.77
C LEU A 75 4.19 -7.76 4.10
N CYS A 76 3.06 -7.29 4.65
CA CYS A 76 2.37 -6.09 4.17
C CYS A 76 3.25 -4.85 4.27
N CYS A 77 3.94 -4.67 5.40
CA CYS A 77 4.89 -3.58 5.60
C CYS A 77 5.99 -3.59 4.53
N PHE A 78 6.58 -4.76 4.26
CA PHE A 78 7.59 -4.92 3.22
C PHE A 78 7.06 -4.58 1.82
N LEU A 79 5.86 -5.06 1.47
CA LEU A 79 5.22 -4.76 0.19
C LEU A 79 4.92 -3.26 0.04
N TYR A 80 4.45 -2.60 1.10
CA TYR A 80 4.20 -1.16 1.09
C TYR A 80 5.49 -0.35 0.93
N MET A 81 6.57 -0.74 1.61
CA MET A 81 7.89 -0.12 1.41
C MET A 81 8.36 -0.26 -0.04
N MET A 82 8.21 -1.45 -0.63
CA MET A 82 8.60 -1.69 -2.04
C MET A 82 7.77 -0.86 -3.02
N VAL A 83 6.44 -0.80 -2.84
CA VAL A 83 5.58 0.03 -3.69
C VAL A 83 5.93 1.50 -3.54
N SER A 84 6.14 1.99 -2.32
CA SER A 84 6.54 3.38 -2.07
C SER A 84 7.87 3.72 -2.76
N ALA A 85 8.88 2.85 -2.63
CA ALA A 85 10.17 3.03 -3.30
C ALA A 85 10.03 3.08 -4.83
N VAL A 86 9.23 2.18 -5.41
CA VAL A 86 8.96 2.15 -6.85
C VAL A 86 8.23 3.42 -7.31
N VAL A 87 7.19 3.85 -6.61
CA VAL A 87 6.36 5.00 -7.01
C VAL A 87 7.13 6.32 -6.86
N VAL A 88 7.83 6.53 -5.74
CA VAL A 88 8.73 7.68 -5.54
C VAL A 88 9.88 7.69 -6.54
N GLY A 89 10.35 6.51 -6.93
CA GLY A 89 11.35 6.35 -7.97
C GLY A 89 10.90 6.78 -9.37
N LEU A 90 9.61 6.65 -9.66
CA LEU A 90 9.02 6.91 -10.99
C LEU A 90 8.60 8.36 -11.19
N VAL A 91 8.07 9.02 -10.15
CA VAL A 91 7.53 10.38 -10.23
C VAL A 91 7.96 11.18 -9.01
N PRO A 92 8.47 12.42 -9.16
CA PRO A 92 8.82 13.28 -8.03
C PRO A 92 7.59 13.60 -7.18
N TYR A 93 7.77 13.69 -5.87
CA TYR A 93 6.67 13.85 -4.89
C TYR A 93 5.75 15.06 -5.17
N HIS A 94 6.27 16.14 -5.76
CA HIS A 94 5.49 17.33 -6.12
C HIS A 94 4.48 17.12 -7.25
N ALA A 95 4.73 16.14 -8.12
CA ALA A 95 3.91 15.89 -9.30
C ALA A 95 2.94 14.72 -9.12
N MET A 96 2.91 14.11 -7.93
CA MET A 96 1.99 13.03 -7.60
C MET A 96 0.58 13.58 -7.39
N ASP A 97 -0.38 12.86 -7.94
CA ASP A 97 -1.78 13.13 -7.72
C ASP A 97 -2.19 12.66 -6.31
N PRO A 98 -2.79 13.52 -5.47
CA PRO A 98 -3.14 13.17 -4.10
C PRO A 98 -4.25 12.10 -4.02
N ASP A 99 -5.14 12.04 -5.01
CA ASP A 99 -6.28 11.13 -4.98
C ASP A 99 -5.93 9.77 -5.58
N THR A 100 -5.06 9.75 -6.59
CA THR A 100 -4.75 8.54 -7.37
C THR A 100 -3.24 8.37 -7.66
N PRO A 101 -2.38 8.35 -6.64
CA PRO A 101 -0.93 8.44 -6.83
C PRO A 101 -0.35 7.23 -7.58
N ILE A 102 -0.93 6.04 -7.43
CA ILE A 102 -0.40 4.82 -8.07
C ILE A 102 -0.91 4.69 -9.51
N SER A 103 -2.22 4.85 -9.73
CA SER A 103 -2.85 4.65 -11.05
C SER A 103 -2.48 5.77 -12.02
N SER A 104 -2.46 7.03 -11.58
CA SER A 104 -2.06 8.18 -12.42
C SER A 104 -0.60 8.10 -12.87
N VAL A 105 0.28 7.49 -12.08
CA VAL A 105 1.69 7.26 -12.46
C VAL A 105 1.76 6.34 -13.68
N PHE A 106 1.01 5.24 -13.70
CA PHE A 106 0.98 4.34 -14.87
C PHE A 106 0.36 5.00 -16.10
N ALA A 107 -0.66 5.85 -15.90
CA ALA A 107 -1.29 6.63 -16.96
C ALA A 107 -0.31 7.59 -17.65
N ARG A 108 0.51 8.31 -16.87
CA ARG A 108 1.53 9.25 -17.39
C ARG A 108 2.59 8.58 -18.25
N TYR A 109 2.87 7.31 -18.00
CA TYR A 109 3.81 6.52 -18.80
C TYR A 109 3.16 5.81 -20.00
N GLY A 110 1.92 6.18 -20.35
CA GLY A 110 1.21 5.66 -21.53
C GLY A 110 0.59 4.27 -21.34
N MET A 111 0.56 3.73 -20.11
CA MET A 111 -0.05 2.45 -19.79
C MET A 111 -1.44 2.62 -19.16
N GLN A 112 -2.38 3.17 -19.93
CA GLN A 112 -3.77 3.34 -19.48
C GLN A 112 -4.46 2.01 -19.12
N TRP A 113 -4.09 0.91 -19.78
CA TRP A 113 -4.60 -0.41 -19.42
C TRP A 113 -4.19 -0.82 -17.99
N ALA A 114 -2.98 -0.45 -17.55
CA ALA A 114 -2.48 -0.77 -16.22
C ALA A 114 -3.19 0.09 -15.15
N GLU A 115 -3.53 1.34 -15.49
CA GLU A 115 -4.36 2.21 -14.66
C GLU A 115 -5.72 1.55 -14.35
N TYR A 116 -6.43 1.07 -15.37
CA TYR A 116 -7.73 0.42 -15.18
C TYR A 116 -7.65 -0.85 -14.33
N VAL A 117 -6.60 -1.65 -14.50
CA VAL A 117 -6.37 -2.87 -13.70
C VAL A 117 -6.11 -2.52 -12.23
N VAL A 118 -5.29 -1.51 -11.97
CA VAL A 118 -4.98 -1.08 -10.59
C VAL A 118 -6.22 -0.45 -9.93
N SER A 119 -6.93 0.42 -10.63
CA SER A 119 -8.13 1.09 -10.11
C SER A 119 -9.27 0.10 -9.85
N SER A 120 -9.54 -0.84 -10.77
CA SER A 120 -10.55 -1.88 -10.54
C SER A 120 -10.18 -2.80 -9.37
N GLY A 121 -8.91 -3.19 -9.26
CA GLY A 121 -8.43 -3.96 -8.11
C GLY A 121 -8.55 -3.20 -6.78
N ALA A 122 -8.27 -1.89 -6.77
CA ALA A 122 -8.44 -1.05 -5.60
C ALA A 122 -9.91 -0.96 -5.17
N VAL A 123 -10.83 -0.75 -6.11
CA VAL A 123 -12.28 -0.72 -5.81
C VAL A 123 -12.74 -2.07 -5.24
N LEU A 124 -12.37 -3.18 -5.87
CA LEU A 124 -12.72 -4.52 -5.37
C LEU A 124 -12.17 -4.78 -3.97
N ALA A 125 -10.92 -4.36 -3.70
CA ALA A 125 -10.33 -4.47 -2.37
C ALA A 125 -11.06 -3.62 -1.33
N LEU A 126 -11.44 -2.38 -1.67
CA LEU A 126 -12.22 -1.51 -0.77
C LEU A 126 -13.60 -2.09 -0.47
N VAL A 127 -14.29 -2.65 -1.47
CA VAL A 127 -15.58 -3.32 -1.26
C VAL A 127 -15.41 -4.56 -0.37
N ALA A 128 -14.38 -5.37 -0.61
CA ALA A 128 -14.09 -6.53 0.23
C ALA A 128 -13.79 -6.12 1.69
N SER A 129 -12.99 -5.08 1.91
CA SER A 129 -12.70 -4.53 3.23
C SER A 129 -13.96 -3.99 3.91
N LEU A 130 -14.84 -3.32 3.17
CA LEU A 130 -16.12 -2.83 3.69
C LEU A 130 -17.02 -3.97 4.16
N ILE A 131 -17.18 -5.01 3.35
CA ILE A 131 -17.97 -6.20 3.70
C ILE A 131 -17.36 -6.90 4.92
N GLY A 132 -16.03 -7.07 4.93
CA GLY A 132 -15.30 -7.67 6.05
C GLY A 132 -15.44 -6.89 7.36
N GLY A 133 -15.55 -5.56 7.29
CA GLY A 133 -15.79 -4.72 8.47
C GLY A 133 -17.22 -4.76 9.00
N ILE A 134 -18.21 -5.00 8.13
CA ILE A 134 -19.63 -5.09 8.52
C ILE A 134 -19.94 -6.46 9.16
N LEU A 135 -19.32 -7.55 8.68
CA LEU A 135 -19.60 -8.91 9.17
C LEU A 135 -19.50 -9.04 10.71
N PRO A 136 -18.44 -8.59 11.39
CA PRO A 136 -18.34 -8.64 12.85
C PRO A 136 -19.43 -7.84 13.57
N GLN A 137 -19.93 -6.75 12.97
CA GLN A 137 -20.92 -5.87 13.59
C GLN A 137 -22.34 -6.45 13.57
N VAL A 138 -22.62 -7.40 12.66
CA VAL A 138 -23.94 -8.04 12.56
C VAL A 138 -24.13 -9.13 13.62
N TYR A 139 -23.04 -9.62 14.23
CA TYR A 139 -23.06 -10.63 15.29
C TYR A 139 -23.01 -10.06 16.72
N VAL A 140 -23.11 -8.74 16.90
CA VAL A 140 -23.21 -8.04 18.19
C VAL A 140 -24.56 -7.37 18.33
#